data_AF-A0A5C5WDC0-F1
#
_entry.id   AF-A0A5C5WDC0-F1
#
_cell.length_a   1.000
_cell.length_b   1.000
_cell.length_c   1.000
_cell.angle_alpha   90.00
_cell.angle_beta   90.00
_cell.angle_gamma   90.00
#
_symmetry.space_group_name_H-M   'P 1'
#
loop_
_entity.id
_entity.type
_entity.pdbx_description
1 polymer ?
#
loop_
_entity_poly.entity_id
_entity_poly.type
_entity_poly.pdbx_seq_one_letter_code
_entity_poly.pdbx_strand_id
1 'polypeptide(L)'
;MNSVFAVLSITSICILITMSLALIRAMKGPTVFDRVLALNMFGTKTVLLICVASFMQGRTDFLDLALLYSLMNFIGMVALLRFTTKGDFGPEALGTEALGEEALGDSAS
;
A
#
# COMPACT_ATOMS: atom_id res chain seq x y z
N MET A 1 17.16 25.18 22.87
CA MET A 1 16.09 24.18 23.11
C MET A 1 14.82 24.57 22.37
N ASN A 2 14.22 25.74 22.62
CA ASN A 2 12.95 26.16 21.97
C ASN A 2 13.01 26.24 20.43
N SER A 3 14.17 26.59 19.87
CA SER A 3 14.40 26.65 18.42
C SER A 3 14.34 25.27 17.74
N VAL A 4 14.80 24.20 18.39
CA VAL A 4 14.74 22.83 17.84
C VAL A 4 13.31 22.30 17.87
N PHE A 5 12.58 22.54 18.96
CA PHE A 5 11.16 22.21 19.05
C PHE A 5 10.32 22.95 18.00
N ALA A 6 10.63 24.23 17.73
CA ALA A 6 9.97 25.01 16.69
C ALA A 6 10.21 24.42 15.29
N VAL A 7 11.45 24.03 14.97
CA VAL A 7 11.78 23.40 13.68
C VAL A 7 11.04 22.07 13.50
N LEU A 8 11.01 21.20 14.51
CA LEU A 8 10.30 19.90 14.46
C LEU A 8 8.78 20.07 14.28
N SER A 9 8.21 21.10 14.91
CA SER A 9 6.78 21.43 14.80
C SER A 9 6.43 21.91 13.39
N ILE A 10 7.25 22.79 12.81
CA ILE A 10 7.09 23.27 11.43
C ILE A 10 7.22 22.12 10.42
N THR A 11 8.22 21.24 10.61
CA THR A 11 8.40 20.06 9.76
C THR A 11 7.19 19.13 9.79
N SER A 12 6.62 18.88 10.97
CA SER A 12 5.41 18.04 11.11
C SER A 12 4.21 18.65 10.38
N ILE A 13 4.00 19.97 10.50
CA ILE A 13 2.92 20.67 9.80
C ILE A 13 3.11 20.59 8.27
N CYS A 14 4.32 20.82 7.77
CA CYS A 14 4.62 20.66 6.34
C CYS A 14 4.38 19.22 5.84
N ILE A 15 4.74 18.21 6.63
CA ILE A 15 4.49 16.80 6.29
C ILE A 15 2.98 16.52 6.23
N LEU A 16 2.20 17.02 7.20
CA LEU A 16 0.74 16.87 7.22
C LEU A 16 0.06 17.53 6.02
N ILE A 17 0.49 18.73 5.64
CA ILE A 17 -0.02 19.42 4.44
C ILE A 17 0.32 18.60 3.19
N THR A 18 1.54 18.09 3.09
CA THR A 18 1.97 17.27 1.95
C THR A 18 1.23 15.93 1.89
N MET A 19 0.97 15.28 3.03
CA MET A 19 0.13 14.08 3.11
C MET A 19 -1.28 14.36 2.63
N SER A 20 -1.87 15.47 3.07
CA SER A 20 -3.23 15.86 2.69
C SER A 20 -3.34 16.11 1.19
N LEU A 21 -2.38 16.81 0.58
CA LEU A 21 -2.33 17.04 -0.86
C LEU A 21 -2.10 15.74 -1.66
N ALA A 22 -1.23 14.85 -1.16
CA ALA A 22 -0.99 13.55 -1.77
C ALA A 22 -2.27 12.68 -1.74
N LEU A 23 -3.02 12.70 -0.63
CA LEU A 23 -4.28 11.98 -0.49
C LEU A 23 -5.37 12.53 -1.42
N ILE A 24 -5.44 13.86 -1.59
CA ILE A 24 -6.37 14.50 -2.53
C ILE A 24 -6.05 14.11 -3.97
N ARG A 25 -4.75 14.00 -4.33
CA ARG A 25 -4.32 13.54 -5.66
C ARG A 25 -4.63 12.06 -5.87
N ALA A 26 -4.41 11.24 -4.85
CA ALA A 26 -4.73 9.81 -4.83
C ALA A 26 -6.19 9.50 -5.13
N MET A 27 -7.10 10.26 -4.50
CA MET A 27 -8.54 10.08 -4.68
C MET A 27 -9.01 10.52 -6.07
N LYS A 28 -8.28 11.44 -6.72
CA LYS A 28 -8.53 11.84 -8.11
C LYS A 28 -7.91 10.89 -9.15
N GLY A 29 -7.09 9.94 -8.71
CA GLY A 29 -6.49 8.92 -9.57
C GLY A 29 -7.50 7.86 -10.04
N PRO A 30 -7.79 7.75 -11.34
CA PRO A 30 -8.76 6.77 -11.85
C PRO A 30 -8.22 5.34 -11.87
N THR A 31 -6.90 5.13 -11.78
CA THR A 31 -6.27 3.81 -11.90
C THR A 31 -5.98 3.16 -10.54
N VAL A 32 -6.03 1.82 -10.48
CA VAL A 32 -5.66 1.04 -9.29
C VAL A 32 -4.21 1.35 -8.88
N PHE A 33 -3.33 1.55 -9.86
CA PHE A 33 -1.92 1.87 -9.63
C PHE A 33 -1.72 3.22 -8.92
N ASP A 34 -2.50 4.25 -9.26
CA ASP A 34 -2.42 5.57 -8.60
C ASP A 34 -2.88 5.50 -7.13
N ARG A 35 -3.89 4.66 -6.84
CA ARG A 35 -4.34 4.40 -5.45
C ARG A 35 -3.28 3.65 -4.64
N VAL A 36 -2.62 2.64 -5.22
CA VAL A 36 -1.55 1.90 -4.55
C VAL A 36 -0.32 2.79 -4.28
N LEU A 37 0.05 3.62 -5.26
CA LEU A 37 1.15 4.59 -5.14
C LEU A 37 0.88 5.59 -4.01
N ALA A 38 -0.36 6.06 -3.92
CA ALA A 38 -0.78 6.96 -2.86
C ALA A 38 -0.76 6.34 -1.45
N LEU A 39 -1.23 5.10 -1.31
CA LEU A 39 -1.16 4.38 -0.02
C LEU A 39 0.29 4.24 0.45
N ASN A 40 1.22 3.96 -0.45
CA ASN A 40 2.64 3.89 -0.12
C ASN A 40 3.20 5.26 0.34
N MET A 41 2.89 6.32 -0.40
CA MET A 41 3.29 7.70 -0.08
C MET A 41 2.71 8.20 1.25
N PHE A 42 1.52 7.72 1.62
CA PHE A 42 0.90 8.00 2.91
C PHE A 42 1.62 7.24 4.03
N GLY A 43 1.77 5.93 3.92
CA GLY A 43 2.37 5.12 4.98
C GLY A 43 3.82 5.52 5.32
N THR A 44 4.62 5.89 4.33
CA THR A 44 6.00 6.40 4.57
C THR A 44 6.01 7.73 5.33
N LYS A 45 5.06 8.63 5.07
CA LYS A 45 4.95 9.90 5.82
C LYS A 45 4.40 9.71 7.23
N THR A 46 3.50 8.75 7.44
CA THR A 46 3.04 8.37 8.80
C THR A 46 4.20 7.89 9.66
N VAL A 47 5.06 7.01 9.13
CA VAL A 47 6.27 6.55 9.83
C VAL A 47 7.18 7.71 10.17
N LEU A 48 7.39 8.64 9.23
CA LEU A 48 8.21 9.82 9.45
C LEU A 48 7.64 10.71 10.57
N LEU A 49 6.31 10.89 10.64
CA LEU A 49 5.66 11.61 11.74
C LEU A 49 5.86 10.93 13.09
N ILE A 50 5.77 9.60 13.15
CA ILE A 50 6.03 8.84 14.38
C ILE A 50 7.50 9.05 14.83
N CYS A 51 8.46 9.00 13.90
CA CYS A 51 9.87 9.26 14.21
C CYS A 51 10.10 10.68 14.76
N VAL A 52 9.51 11.70 14.14
CA VAL A 52 9.63 13.09 14.60
C VAL A 52 8.99 13.28 15.98
N ALA A 53 7.81 12.70 16.19
CA ALA A 53 7.12 12.73 17.49
C ALA A 53 7.95 12.04 18.59
N SER A 54 8.55 10.89 18.27
CA SER A 54 9.45 10.14 19.16
C SER A 54 10.63 11.00 19.61
N PHE A 55 11.23 11.71 18.65
CA PHE A 55 12.36 12.59 18.92
C PHE A 55 11.96 13.80 19.78
N MET A 56 10.77 14.37 19.57
CA MET A 56 10.25 15.47 20.39
C MET A 56 10.01 15.05 21.86
N GLN A 57 9.61 13.80 22.10
CA GLN A 57 9.41 13.28 23.46
C GLN A 57 10.70 12.86 24.17
N GLY A 58 11.84 12.83 23.47
CA GLY A 58 13.12 12.39 24.02
C GLY A 58 13.17 10.91 24.41
N ARG A 59 12.17 10.11 24.00
CA ARG A 59 12.08 8.68 24.27
C ARG A 59 12.08 7.92 22.94
N THR A 60 13.10 7.11 22.75
CA THR A 60 13.30 6.29 21.55
C THR A 60 12.43 5.04 21.51
N ASP A 61 11.71 4.72 22.59
CA ASP A 61 10.82 3.55 22.68
C ASP A 61 9.78 3.49 21.54
N PHE A 62 9.41 4.65 21.00
CA PHE A 62 8.46 4.79 19.90
C PHE A 62 9.08 4.51 18.51
N LEU A 63 10.41 4.45 18.40
CA LEU A 63 11.09 4.11 17.14
C LEU A 63 10.89 2.65 16.77
N ASP A 64 10.81 1.73 17.74
CA ASP A 64 10.51 0.32 17.47
C ASP A 64 9.11 0.17 16.84
N LEU A 65 8.13 0.93 17.37
CA LEU A 65 6.79 1.01 16.77
C LEU A 65 6.84 1.63 15.37
N ALA A 66 7.61 2.70 15.16
CA ALA A 66 7.77 3.32 13.85
C ALA A 66 8.34 2.34 12.81
N LEU A 67 9.37 1.58 13.18
CA LEU A 67 9.99 0.57 12.34
C LEU A 67 9.01 -0.59 12.04
N LEU A 68 8.26 -1.05 13.04
CA LEU A 68 7.21 -2.05 12.85
C LEU A 68 6.13 -1.58 11.87
N TYR A 69 5.63 -0.37 12.05
CA TYR A 69 4.64 0.22 11.14
C TYR A 69 5.19 0.41 9.72
N SER A 70 6.46 0.77 9.59
CA SER A 70 7.14 0.88 8.29
C SER A 70 7.17 -0.46 7.57
N LEU A 71 7.55 -1.52 8.29
CA LEU A 71 7.61 -2.87 7.73
C LEU A 71 6.21 -3.38 7.35
N MET A 72 5.21 -3.18 8.21
CA MET A 72 3.83 -3.57 7.93
C MET A 72 3.27 -2.85 6.70
N ASN A 73 3.52 -1.54 6.57
CA ASN A 73 3.12 -0.76 5.41
C ASN A 73 3.81 -1.26 4.12
N PHE A 74 5.10 -1.59 4.20
CA PHE A 74 5.85 -2.12 3.05
C PHE A 74 5.31 -3.48 2.61
N ILE A 75 5.13 -4.42 3.54
CA ILE A 75 4.59 -5.76 3.26
C ILE A 75 3.17 -5.67 2.70
N GLY A 76 2.31 -4.83 3.29
CA GLY A 76 0.93 -4.63 2.83
C GLY A 76 0.86 -4.12 1.39
N MET A 77 1.73 -3.17 1.02
CA MET A 77 1.81 -2.66 -0.35
C MET A 77 2.29 -3.73 -1.33
N VAL A 78 3.33 -4.50 -0.98
CA VAL A 78 3.85 -5.60 -1.81
C VAL A 78 2.80 -6.70 -2.01
N ALA A 79 2.05 -7.05 -0.96
CA ALA A 79 0.97 -8.02 -1.02
C ALA A 79 -0.17 -7.55 -1.94
N LEU A 80 -0.56 -6.28 -1.82
CA LEU A 80 -1.58 -5.67 -2.68
C LEU A 80 -1.15 -5.67 -4.15
N LEU A 81 0.09 -5.28 -4.46
CA LEU A 81 0.63 -5.35 -5.82
C LEU A 81 0.63 -6.78 -6.36
N ARG A 82 1.11 -7.75 -5.56
CA ARG A 82 1.12 -9.18 -5.92
C ARG A 82 -0.29 -9.70 -6.21
N PHE A 83 -1.29 -9.27 -5.44
CA PHE A 83 -2.68 -9.66 -5.65
C PHE A 83 -3.26 -9.03 -6.92
N THR A 84 -3.04 -7.73 -7.15
CA THR A 84 -3.52 -7.06 -8.37
C THR A 84 -2.91 -7.66 -9.64
N THR A 85 -1.63 -8.05 -9.62
CA THR A 85 -0.99 -8.71 -10.77
C THR A 85 -1.48 -10.14 -11.00
N LYS A 86 -1.94 -10.85 -9.96
CA LYS A 86 -2.44 -12.24 -10.07
C LYS A 86 -3.96 -12.36 -10.25
N GLY A 87 -4.69 -11.25 -10.25
CA GLY A 87 -6.16 -11.22 -10.32
C GLY A 87 -6.77 -11.65 -11.66
N ASP A 88 -6.00 -12.16 -12.61
CA ASP A 88 -6.52 -12.83 -13.80
C ASP A 88 -6.93 -14.26 -13.42
N PHE A 89 -8.09 -14.38 -12.78
CA PHE A 89 -8.78 -15.67 -12.63
C PHE A 89 -9.36 -16.04 -13.99
N GLY A 90 -8.54 -16.62 -14.87
CA GLY A 90 -9.04 -17.23 -16.10
C GLY A 90 -9.96 -18.40 -15.77
N PRO A 91 -11.25 -18.38 -16.17
CA PRO A 91 -12.04 -19.60 -16.25
C PRO A 91 -11.67 -20.33 -17.54
N GLU A 92 -10.45 -20.86 -17.64
CA GLU A 92 -10.00 -21.64 -18.80
C GLU A 92 -9.63 -23.08 -18.44
N ALA A 93 -10.24 -23.62 -17.38
CA ALA A 93 -10.08 -25.02 -16.99
C ALA A 93 -11.41 -25.81 -17.00
N LEU A 94 -12.45 -25.30 -17.66
CA LEU A 94 -13.78 -25.92 -17.69
C LEU A 94 -14.39 -26.09 -19.09
N GLY A 95 -13.64 -25.76 -20.15
CA GLY A 95 -14.11 -25.90 -21.54
C GLY A 95 -13.41 -26.98 -22.37
N THR A 96 -12.16 -27.35 -22.05
CA THR A 96 -11.38 -28.27 -22.90
C THR A 96 -11.66 -29.74 -22.58
N GLU A 97 -12.05 -30.05 -21.34
CA GLU A 97 -12.38 -31.42 -20.93
C GLU A 97 -13.78 -31.84 -21.44
N ALA A 98 -14.73 -30.90 -21.55
CA ALA A 98 -16.08 -31.17 -22.04
C ALA A 98 -16.14 -31.44 -23.55
N LEU A 99 -15.24 -30.83 -24.35
CA LEU A 99 -15.19 -31.08 -25.80
C LEU A 99 -14.42 -32.37 -26.16
N GLY A 100 -13.67 -32.94 -25.22
CA GLY A 100 -12.99 -34.23 -25.41
C GLY A 100 -13.91 -35.44 -25.23
N GLU A 101 -14.96 -35.30 -24.43
CA GLU A 101 -15.91 -36.39 -24.14
C GLU A 101 -17.06 -36.45 -25.17
N GLU A 102 -17.50 -35.29 -25.67
CA GLU A 102 -18.54 -35.19 -26.71
C GLU A 102 -18.02 -35.68 -28.08
N ALA A 103 -16.74 -35.47 -28.39
CA ALA A 103 -16.12 -35.93 -29.64
C ALA A 103 -15.87 -37.46 -29.68
N LEU A 104 -15.83 -38.14 -28.52
CA LEU A 104 -15.65 -39.59 -28.47
C LEU A 104 -16.99 -40.35 -28.54
N GLY A 105 -18.09 -39.72 -28.08
CA GLY A 105 -19.42 -40.32 -28.05
C GLY A 105 -20.12 -40.45 -29.40
N ASP A 106 -19.86 -39.55 -30.35
CA ASP A 106 -20.48 -39.54 -31.69
C ASP A 106 -19.85 -40.54 -32.68
N SER A 107 -18.72 -41.15 -32.30
CA SER A 107 -18.05 -42.19 -33.12
C SER A 107 -18.49 -43.63 -32.77
N ALA A 108 -19.37 -43.79 -31.78
CA ALA A 108 -19.78 -45.08 -31.23
C ALA A 108 -21.28 -45.42 -31.46
N SER A 109 -22.01 -44.63 -32.26
CA SER A 109 -23.39 -44.89 -32.69
C SER A 109 -23.50 -45.01 -34.20
#